data_AF-A0AA39M7F2-F1
#
_entry.id   AF-A0AA39M7F2-F1
#
_cell.length_a   1.000
_cell.length_b   1.000
_cell.length_c   1.000
_cell.angle_alpha   90.00
_cell.angle_beta   90.00
_cell.angle_gamma   90.00
#
_symmetry.space_group_name_H-M   'P 1'
#
loop_
_entity.id
_entity.type
_entity.pdbx_description
1 polymer ?
#
loop_
_entity_poly.entity_id
_entity_poly.type
_entity_poly.pdbx_seq_one_letter_code
_entity_poly.pdbx_strand_id
1 'polypeptide(L)' 'MKTFAVVLLLAVLASTISAQCGEGTQCPSGCCAYPNAVCCSDNKHCCPQGAKCDPSGQFCTKGGRKFIAIVTVTP' A
#
# COMPACT_ATOMS: atom_id res chain seq x y z
N MET A 1 -37.32 -10.69 -2.81
CA MET A 1 -37.21 -9.21 -2.74
C MET A 1 -36.31 -8.72 -1.61
N LYS A 2 -36.45 -9.20 -0.36
CA LYS A 2 -35.57 -8.80 0.77
C LYS A 2 -34.11 -9.30 0.67
N THR A 3 -33.91 -10.49 0.12
CA THR A 3 -32.59 -11.11 -0.08
C THR A 3 -31.70 -10.35 -1.07
N PHE A 4 -32.26 -9.81 -2.16
CA PHE A 4 -31.49 -9.02 -3.13
C PHE A 4 -30.94 -7.72 -2.53
N ALA A 5 -31.72 -7.05 -1.68
CA ALA A 5 -31.27 -5.86 -0.96
C ALA A 5 -30.09 -6.16 -0.02
N VAL A 6 -30.12 -7.31 0.67
CA VAL A 6 -29.03 -7.75 1.56
C VAL A 6 -27.77 -8.11 0.76
N VAL A 7 -27.91 -8.77 -0.39
CA VAL A 7 -26.78 -9.10 -1.27
C VAL A 7 -26.11 -7.85 -1.84
N LEU A 8 -26.88 -6.83 -2.22
CA LEU A 8 -26.36 -5.53 -2.66
C LEU A 8 -25.63 -4.80 -1.52
N LEU A 9 -26.19 -4.79 -0.32
CA LEU A 9 -25.56 -4.18 0.87
C LEU A 9 -24.23 -4.86 1.23
N LEU A 10 -24.18 -6.19 1.23
CA LEU A 10 -22.95 -6.94 1.51
C LEU A 10 -21.89 -6.74 0.42
N ALA A 11 -22.29 -6.64 -0.86
CA ALA A 11 -21.37 -6.34 -1.95
C ALA A 11 -20.80 -4.91 -1.85
N VAL A 12 -21.59 -3.94 -1.41
CA VAL A 12 -21.15 -2.56 -1.15
C VAL A 12 -20.17 -2.53 0.03
N LEU A 13 -20.45 -3.25 1.12
CA LEU A 13 -19.56 -3.35 2.29
C LEU A 13 -18.26 -4.11 1.97
N ALA A 14 -18.30 -5.13 1.10
CA ALA A 14 -17.10 -5.84 0.64
C ALA A 14 -16.16 -4.93 -0.18
N SER A 15 -16.71 -3.91 -0.83
CA SER A 15 -15.95 -2.96 -1.66
C SER A 15 -15.20 -1.91 -0.82
N THR A 16 -15.61 -1.69 0.44
CA THR A 16 -15.00 -0.66 1.33
C THR A 16 -13.89 -1.18 2.24
N ILE A 17 -13.52 -2.47 2.15
CA ILE A 17 -12.57 -3.12 3.08
C ILE A 17 -11.12 -3.12 2.54
N SER A 18 -10.90 -2.74 1.28
CA SER A 18 -9.53 -2.42 0.83
C SER A 18 -9.18 -1.04 1.38
N ALA A 19 -8.17 -0.95 2.24
CA ALA A 19 -7.68 0.30 2.82
C ALA A 19 -7.60 1.35 1.72
N GLN A 20 -8.43 2.40 1.82
CA GLN A 20 -8.47 3.45 0.81
C GLN A 20 -7.26 4.36 0.99
N CYS A 21 -6.09 3.86 0.61
CA CYS A 21 -4.87 4.65 0.47
C CYS A 21 -5.08 5.63 -0.69
N GLY A 22 -5.72 6.78 -0.43
CA GLY A 22 -6.22 7.76 -1.43
C GLY A 22 -5.50 7.77 -2.78
N GLU A 23 -4.48 8.63 -2.93
CA GLU A 23 -3.59 8.68 -4.11
C GLU A 23 -2.37 7.75 -3.97
N GLY A 24 -2.41 6.86 -2.96
CA GLY A 24 -1.28 6.08 -2.49
C GLY A 24 -1.32 4.61 -2.91
N THR A 25 -0.34 3.85 -2.45
CA THR A 25 -0.29 2.38 -2.64
C THR A 25 -0.59 1.66 -1.34
N GLN A 26 -1.49 0.68 -1.38
CA GLN A 26 -1.78 -0.16 -0.22
C GLN A 26 -0.67 -1.21 -0.03
N CYS A 27 -0.02 -1.16 1.13
CA CYS A 27 0.94 -2.15 1.63
C CYS A 27 0.36 -2.91 2.83
N PRO A 28 0.89 -4.09 3.19
CA PRO A 28 0.33 -4.90 4.27
C PRO A 28 0.28 -4.23 5.65
N SER A 29 1.20 -3.29 5.97
CA SER A 29 1.15 -2.53 7.24
C SER A 29 0.55 -1.14 7.14
N GLY A 30 0.09 -0.70 5.97
CA GLY A 30 -0.50 0.63 5.80
C GLY A 30 -0.42 1.16 4.39
N CYS A 31 -0.47 2.48 4.25
CA CYS A 31 -0.49 3.20 3.00
C CYS A 31 0.86 3.85 2.69
N CYS A 32 1.24 3.85 1.43
CA CYS A 32 2.35 4.66 0.93
C CYS A 32 1.82 5.89 0.23
N ALA A 33 2.38 7.06 0.54
CA ALA A 33 1.96 8.34 -0.02
C ALA A 33 2.20 8.45 -1.55
N TYR A 34 2.97 7.53 -2.14
CA TYR A 34 3.24 7.53 -3.57
C TYR A 34 2.38 6.51 -4.31
N PRO A 35 1.83 6.87 -5.49
CA PRO A 35 1.19 5.91 -6.37
C PRO A 35 2.24 4.94 -6.94
N ASN A 36 1.85 3.68 -7.11
CA ASN A 36 2.72 2.61 -7.64
C ASN A 36 4.03 2.43 -6.87
N ALA A 37 3.99 2.64 -5.55
CA ALA A 37 5.10 2.39 -4.65
C ALA A 37 5.35 0.87 -4.52
N VAL A 38 6.60 0.51 -4.28
CA VAL A 38 7.00 -0.86 -3.97
C VAL A 38 7.00 -1.02 -2.46
N CYS A 39 6.13 -1.90 -1.94
CA CYS A 39 6.11 -2.28 -0.54
C CYS A 39 7.34 -3.14 -0.23
N CYS A 40 8.11 -2.76 0.78
CA CYS A 40 9.26 -3.53 1.20
C CYS A 40 8.82 -4.73 2.06
N SER A 41 9.65 -5.78 2.13
CA SER A 41 9.32 -7.04 2.83
C SER A 41 9.20 -6.90 4.34
N ASP A 42 9.72 -5.81 4.91
CA ASP A 42 9.51 -5.44 6.31
C ASP A 42 8.10 -4.91 6.58
N ASN A 43 7.31 -4.72 5.52
CA ASN A 43 5.92 -4.26 5.49
C ASN A 43 5.68 -2.83 6.02
N LYS A 44 6.65 -2.25 6.72
CA LYS A 44 6.59 -0.91 7.33
C LYS A 44 7.16 0.19 6.45
N HIS A 45 7.97 -0.15 5.45
CA HIS A 45 8.55 0.81 4.54
C HIS A 45 8.13 0.56 3.09
N CYS A 46 8.27 1.60 2.28
CA CYS A 46 8.09 1.52 0.85
C CYS A 46 9.00 2.45 0.08
N CYS A 47 9.20 2.06 -1.17
CA CYS A 47 10.04 2.74 -2.14
C CYS A 47 9.20 3.32 -3.28
N PRO A 48 9.58 4.46 -3.87
CA PRO A 48 8.90 5.00 -5.04
C PRO A 48 9.04 4.06 -6.25
N GLN A 49 8.20 4.27 -7.25
CA GLN A 49 8.20 3.47 -8.48
C GLN A 49 9.60 3.34 -9.10
N GLY A 50 9.98 2.10 -9.42
CA GLY A 50 11.26 1.76 -10.05
C GLY A 50 12.47 1.77 -9.11
N ALA A 51 12.26 1.94 -7.80
CA ALA A 51 13.28 1.69 -6.79
C ALA A 51 13.12 0.29 -6.19
N LYS A 52 14.23 -0.28 -5.69
CA LYS A 52 14.26 -1.57 -5.01
C LYS A 52 14.57 -1.38 -3.53
N CYS A 53 13.88 -2.11 -2.67
CA CYS A 53 14.20 -2.13 -1.24
C CYS A 53 15.55 -2.82 -1.01
N ASP A 54 16.34 -2.25 -0.10
CA ASP A 54 17.48 -2.91 0.53
C ASP A 54 16.99 -4.11 1.37
N PRO A 55 17.81 -5.16 1.58
CA PRO A 55 17.44 -6.28 2.46
C PRO A 55 16.96 -5.87 3.85
N SER A 56 17.42 -4.72 4.33
CA SER A 56 17.05 -4.14 5.63
C SER A 56 15.67 -3.44 5.61
N GLY A 57 15.09 -3.18 4.43
CA GLY A 57 13.82 -2.45 4.23
C GLY A 57 13.92 -0.93 4.45
N GLN A 58 14.96 -0.46 5.12
CA GLN A 58 15.15 0.95 5.51
C GLN A 58 15.62 1.87 4.37
N PHE A 59 16.10 1.29 3.27
CA PHE A 59 16.66 2.03 2.15
C PHE A 59 16.10 1.54 0.82
N CYS A 60 16.09 2.45 -0.13
CA CYS A 60 15.70 2.21 -1.51
C CYS A 60 16.90 2.47 -2.43
N THR A 61 17.02 1.65 -3.47
CA THR A 61 18.07 1.81 -4.49
C THR A 61 17.44 2.01 -5.86
N LYS A 62 17.81 3.10 -6.54
CA LYS A 62 17.36 3.41 -7.92
C LYS A 62 18.53 3.95 -8.73
N GLY A 63 18.85 3.31 -9.85
CA GLY A 63 19.94 3.75 -10.73
C GLY A 63 21.30 3.85 -10.02
N GLY A 64 21.61 2.93 -9.10
CA GLY A 64 22.86 2.92 -8.33
C GLY A 64 22.92 3.92 -7.17
N ARG A 65 21.86 4.70 -6.91
CA ARG A 65 21.77 5.62 -5.76
C ARG A 65 20.96 4.98 -4.63
N LYS A 66 21.49 5.02 -3.41
CA LYS A 66 20.82 4.56 -2.18
C LYS A 66 20.24 5.76 -1.43
N PHE A 67 18.97 5.69 -1.07
CA PHE A 67 18.24 6.73 -0.33
C PHE A 67 17.32 6.09 0.72
N ILE A 68 16.79 6.89 1.65
CA ILE A 68 15.97 6.39 2.77
C ILE A 68 14.59 5.96 2.24
N ALA A 69 14.09 4.82 2.72
CA ALA A 69 12.74 4.35 2.41
C ALA A 69 11.68 5.15 3.17
N ILE A 70 10.50 5.30 2.58
CA ILE A 70 9.39 6.02 3.22
C ILE A 70 8.65 5.06 4.14
N VAL A 71 8.28 5.52 5.33
CA VAL A 71 7.47 4.72 6.26
C VAL A 71 6.02 4.69 5.76
N THR A 72 5.41 3.51 5.80
CA THR A 72 3.97 3.36 5.55
C THR A 72 3.19 4.09 6.63
N VAL A 73 2.17 4.86 6.24
CA VAL A 73 1.23 5.49 7.18
C VAL A 73 0.08 4.53 7.43
N THR A 74 -0.23 4.23 8.69
CA THR A 74 -1.47 3.54 9.03
C THR A 74 -2.65 4.50 8.78
N PRO A 75 -3.72 4.07 8.09
CA PRO A 75 -4.93 4.87 7.95
C PRO A 75 -5.59 5.16 9.31
#